data_AF-A0A6I9WI44-F1
#
_entry.id   AF-A0A6I9WI44-F1
#
_cell.length_a   1.000
_cell.length_b   1.000
_cell.length_c   1.000
_cell.angle_alpha   90.00
_cell.angle_beta   90.00
_cell.angle_gamma   90.00
#
_symmetry.space_group_name_H-M   'P 1'
#
loop_
_entity.id
_entity.type
_entity.pdbx_description
1 polymer ?
#
loop_
_entity_poly.entity_id
_entity_poly.type
_entity_poly.pdbx_seq_one_letter_code
_entity_poly.pdbx_strand_id
1 'polypeptide(L)'
;MKCIKRYTMNCMKATQREHFNSLYSGTNIAIMELCQDGPYQDEFLKHAPCMQKSKAEYEMCYKSYQKTTQEIMTNRSLGHQNLKSLCCAFQEYLECSHHTVRRQCGDDTARFTKEFLDRMSSSLLKAHCAPYTECTAAYSGTSIPNLSAVMPMTLILLMRYFT
;
A
#
# COMPACT_ATOMS: atom_id res chain seq x y z
N MET A 1 14.70 4.33 -16.57
CA MET A 1 13.70 5.37 -16.92
C MET A 1 13.49 5.66 -18.43
N LYS A 2 14.20 5.01 -19.37
CA LYS A 2 14.02 5.27 -20.82
C LYS A 2 12.60 5.02 -21.35
N CYS A 3 11.90 4.02 -20.79
CA CYS A 3 10.52 3.69 -21.18
C CYS A 3 9.53 4.81 -20.87
N ILE A 4 9.58 5.36 -19.64
CA ILE A 4 8.74 6.50 -19.23
C ILE A 4 9.00 7.71 -20.13
N LYS A 5 10.27 8.05 -20.36
CA LYS A 5 10.64 9.17 -21.22
C LYS A 5 10.09 9.00 -22.64
N ARG A 6 10.19 7.80 -23.22
CA ARG A 6 9.65 7.52 -24.55
C ARG A 6 8.13 7.64 -24.59
N TYR A 7 7.43 7.07 -23.60
CA TYR A 7 5.98 7.17 -23.50
C TYR A 7 5.51 8.62 -23.39
N THR A 8 6.10 9.42 -22.50
CA THR A 8 5.67 10.81 -22.32
C THR A 8 6.03 11.72 -23.51
N MET A 9 7.08 11.38 -24.27
CA MET A 9 7.39 12.07 -25.53
C MET A 9 6.38 11.74 -26.64
N ASN A 10 5.96 10.48 -26.74
CA ASN A 10 5.11 10.01 -27.84
C ASN A 10 3.61 10.21 -27.59
N CYS A 11 3.16 10.19 -26.33
CA CYS A 11 1.74 10.09 -25.98
C CYS A 11 1.21 11.32 -25.24
N MET A 12 2.04 12.34 -24.93
CA MET A 12 1.63 13.48 -24.11
C MET A 12 2.07 14.83 -24.66
N LYS A 13 1.23 15.84 -24.45
CA LYS A 13 1.56 17.26 -24.65
C LYS A 13 2.57 17.74 -23.61
N ALA A 14 3.22 18.88 -23.87
CA ALA A 14 4.29 19.41 -23.00
C ALA A 14 3.85 19.56 -21.52
N THR A 15 2.70 20.16 -21.26
CA THR A 15 2.17 20.37 -19.91
C THR A 15 1.79 19.06 -19.21
N GLN A 16 1.17 18.12 -19.94
CA GLN A 16 0.84 16.79 -19.43
C GLN A 16 2.10 16.01 -19.07
N ARG A 17 3.14 16.10 -19.90
CA ARG A 17 4.44 15.47 -19.68
C ARG A 17 5.14 16.03 -18.46
N GLU A 18 5.12 17.35 -18.26
CA GLU A 18 5.69 17.98 -17.07
C GLU A 18 4.99 17.50 -15.80
N HIS A 19 3.66 17.52 -15.79
CA HIS A 19 2.88 16.99 -14.66
C HIS A 19 3.18 15.51 -14.41
N PHE A 20 3.15 14.67 -15.45
CA PHE A 20 3.46 13.24 -15.32
C PHE A 20 4.87 13.02 -14.77
N ASN A 21 5.88 13.71 -15.29
CA ASN A 21 7.26 13.58 -14.80
C ASN A 21 7.39 13.99 -13.32
N SER A 22 6.61 14.98 -12.86
CA SER A 22 6.60 15.36 -11.44
C SER A 22 6.14 14.21 -10.53
N LEU A 23 5.17 13.40 -10.98
CA LEU A 23 4.65 12.24 -10.23
C LEU A 23 5.69 11.13 -10.08
N TYR A 24 6.67 11.03 -10.99
CA TYR A 24 7.75 10.04 -10.96
C TYR A 24 9.09 10.59 -10.42
N SER A 25 9.13 11.85 -9.99
CA SER A 25 10.36 12.49 -9.54
C SER A 25 10.98 11.77 -8.33
N GLY A 26 10.18 11.41 -7.32
CA GLY A 26 10.62 10.64 -6.16
C GLY A 26 11.17 9.25 -6.53
N THR A 27 10.50 8.54 -7.44
CA THR A 27 10.99 7.26 -7.97
C THR A 27 12.34 7.42 -8.66
N ASN A 28 12.50 8.49 -9.46
CA ASN A 28 13.75 8.75 -10.17
C ASN A 28 14.89 9.04 -9.20
N ILE A 29 14.66 9.84 -8.15
CA ILE A 29 15.65 10.13 -7.11
C ILE A 29 16.05 8.83 -6.37
N ALA A 30 15.07 8.03 -5.94
CA ALA A 30 15.33 6.78 -5.24
C ALA A 30 16.17 5.80 -6.08
N ILE A 31 15.88 5.68 -7.38
CA ILE A 31 16.67 4.86 -8.30
C ILE A 31 18.09 5.38 -8.44
N MET A 32 18.28 6.70 -8.58
CA MET A 32 19.61 7.28 -8.73
C MET A 32 20.46 7.06 -7.48
N GLU A 33 19.92 7.28 -6.29
CA GLU A 33 20.61 7.02 -5.03
C GLU A 33 20.89 5.53 -4.79
N LEU A 34 20.02 4.63 -5.25
CA LEU A 34 20.25 3.20 -5.15
C LEU A 34 21.38 2.72 -6.09
N CYS A 35 21.47 3.33 -7.27
CA CYS A 35 22.43 2.92 -8.31
C CYS A 35 23.78 3.66 -8.24
N GLN A 36 23.97 4.53 -7.25
CA GLN A 36 25.22 5.26 -7.02
C GLN A 36 25.76 4.91 -5.63
N ASP A 37 27.08 4.80 -5.54
CA ASP A 37 27.75 4.51 -4.26
C ASP A 37 27.40 5.60 -3.23
N GLY A 38 27.01 5.17 -2.03
CA GLY A 38 26.59 6.08 -0.97
C GLY A 38 25.73 5.40 0.10
N PRO A 39 25.37 6.14 1.16
CA PRO A 39 24.75 5.57 2.36
C PRO A 39 23.42 4.89 2.09
N TYR A 40 22.65 5.35 1.09
CA TYR A 40 21.39 4.72 0.74
C TYR A 40 21.56 3.38 0.04
N GLN A 41 22.56 3.26 -0.84
CA GLN A 41 22.92 2.00 -1.46
C GLN A 41 23.45 1.02 -0.41
N ASP A 42 24.31 1.48 0.50
CA ASP A 42 24.85 0.65 1.59
C ASP A 42 23.73 0.05 2.45
N GLU A 43 22.76 0.87 2.84
CA GLU A 43 21.60 0.42 3.61
C GLU A 43 20.73 -0.56 2.81
N PHE A 44 20.51 -0.32 1.52
CA PHE A 44 19.80 -1.28 0.68
C PHE A 44 20.53 -2.62 0.61
N LEU A 45 21.85 -2.61 0.39
CA LEU A 45 22.66 -3.82 0.26
C LEU A 45 22.71 -4.62 1.55
N LYS A 46 22.65 -3.98 2.72
CA LYS A 46 22.49 -4.63 4.03
C LYS A 46 21.21 -5.48 4.09
N HIS A 47 20.11 -5.02 3.50
CA HIS A 47 18.80 -5.70 3.56
C HIS A 47 18.53 -6.64 2.36
N ALA A 48 19.17 -6.38 1.23
CA ALA A 48 18.93 -7.08 -0.03
C ALA A 48 19.01 -8.62 0.04
N PRO A 49 19.96 -9.26 0.75
CA PRO A 49 20.05 -10.72 0.79
C PRO A 49 18.79 -11.40 1.32
N CYS A 50 18.19 -10.88 2.40
CA CYS A 50 16.97 -11.46 2.95
C CYS A 50 15.73 -11.10 2.13
N MET A 51 15.65 -9.86 1.63
CA MET A 51 14.58 -9.43 0.72
C MET A 51 14.56 -10.28 -0.56
N GLN A 52 15.72 -10.64 -1.09
CA GLN A 52 15.81 -11.50 -2.27
C GLN A 52 15.29 -12.92 -2.00
N LYS A 53 15.57 -13.47 -0.80
CA LYS A 53 15.07 -14.79 -0.39
C LYS A 53 13.56 -14.80 -0.17
N SER A 54 13.00 -13.72 0.40
CA SER A 54 11.58 -13.55 0.72
C SER A 54 10.75 -12.91 -0.40
N LYS A 55 11.36 -12.75 -1.58
CA LYS A 55 10.79 -12.01 -2.71
C LYS A 55 9.44 -12.54 -3.14
N ALA A 56 9.32 -13.86 -3.29
CA ALA A 56 8.10 -14.49 -3.78
C ALA A 56 6.90 -14.19 -2.87
N GLU A 57 7.12 -14.14 -1.55
CA GLU A 57 6.07 -13.97 -0.57
C GLU A 57 5.56 -12.54 -0.50
N TYR A 58 6.44 -11.53 -0.43
CA TYR A 58 5.96 -10.14 -0.39
C TYR A 58 5.55 -9.63 -1.78
N GLU A 59 5.97 -10.27 -2.88
CA GLU A 59 5.40 -10.01 -4.21
C GLU A 59 3.93 -10.43 -4.33
N MET A 60 3.45 -11.36 -3.49
CA MET A 60 2.01 -11.67 -3.43
C MET A 60 1.18 -10.46 -3.01
N CYS A 61 1.71 -9.61 -2.12
CA CYS A 61 1.07 -8.35 -1.74
C CYS A 61 0.89 -7.43 -2.95
N TYR A 62 1.92 -7.33 -3.80
CA TYR A 62 1.83 -6.52 -5.03
C TYR A 62 0.82 -7.10 -6.02
N LYS A 63 0.76 -8.43 -6.18
CA LYS A 63 -0.26 -9.07 -7.04
C LYS A 63 -1.68 -8.81 -6.55
N SER A 64 -1.90 -8.85 -5.23
CA SER A 64 -3.19 -8.49 -4.62
C SER A 64 -3.53 -7.03 -4.92
N TYR A 65 -2.58 -6.11 -4.73
CA TYR A 65 -2.75 -4.70 -5.06
C TYR A 65 -3.10 -4.46 -6.54
N GLN A 66 -2.43 -5.16 -7.46
CA GLN A 66 -2.72 -5.06 -8.89
C GLN A 66 -4.15 -5.52 -9.20
N LYS A 67 -4.60 -6.62 -8.59
CA LYS A 67 -5.97 -7.12 -8.76
C LYS A 67 -6.99 -6.10 -8.25
N THR A 68 -6.83 -5.61 -7.02
CA THR A 68 -7.73 -4.61 -6.43
C THR A 68 -7.78 -3.33 -7.27
N THR A 69 -6.62 -2.86 -7.74
CA THR A 69 -6.52 -1.69 -8.61
C THR A 69 -7.26 -1.90 -9.93
N GLN A 70 -7.11 -3.07 -10.54
CA GLN A 70 -7.81 -3.41 -11.78
C GLN A 70 -9.34 -3.44 -11.58
N GLU A 71 -9.82 -3.98 -10.47
CA GLU A 71 -11.24 -4.01 -10.12
C GLU A 71 -11.80 -2.59 -9.92
N ILE A 72 -11.07 -1.73 -9.19
CA ILE A 72 -11.43 -0.32 -8.99
C ILE A 72 -11.49 0.43 -10.33
N MET A 73 -10.49 0.26 -11.20
CA MET A 73 -10.45 0.94 -12.51
C MET A 73 -11.56 0.48 -13.47
N THR A 74 -12.00 -0.77 -13.34
CA THR A 74 -13.10 -1.31 -14.16
C THR A 74 -14.46 -0.78 -13.70
N ASN A 75 -14.59 -0.45 -12.41
CA ASN A 75 -15.82 0.13 -11.86
C ASN A 75 -15.89 1.66 -12.10
N ARG A 76 -16.39 2.04 -13.28
CA ARG A 76 -16.41 3.44 -13.77
C ARG A 76 -17.32 4.42 -13.01
N SER A 77 -18.15 3.96 -12.07
CA SER A 77 -19.22 4.79 -11.49
C SER A 77 -18.78 5.68 -10.31
N LEU A 78 -17.51 5.65 -9.90
CA LEU A 78 -17.12 6.12 -8.56
C LEU A 78 -15.84 6.98 -8.53
N GLY A 79 -15.56 7.81 -9.56
CA GLY A 79 -14.31 8.57 -9.75
C GLY A 79 -13.54 9.03 -8.49
N HIS A 80 -14.15 9.82 -7.59
CA HIS A 80 -13.46 10.29 -6.36
C HIS A 80 -13.34 9.21 -5.27
N GLN A 81 -14.31 8.29 -5.19
CA GLN A 81 -14.18 7.11 -4.31
C GLN A 81 -13.13 6.12 -4.83
N ASN A 82 -12.94 6.04 -6.15
CA ASN A 82 -11.90 5.22 -6.77
C ASN A 82 -10.52 5.72 -6.34
N LEU A 83 -10.31 7.04 -6.24
CA LEU A 83 -9.02 7.56 -5.77
C LEU A 83 -8.74 7.19 -4.31
N LYS A 84 -9.73 7.36 -3.42
CA LYS A 84 -9.61 6.92 -2.02
C LYS A 84 -9.30 5.42 -1.95
N SER A 85 -10.06 4.59 -2.68
CA SER A 85 -9.85 3.14 -2.71
C SER A 85 -8.47 2.75 -3.26
N LEU A 86 -7.95 3.45 -4.26
CA LEU A 86 -6.60 3.23 -4.78
C LEU A 86 -5.53 3.58 -3.75
N CYS A 87 -5.67 4.70 -3.05
CA CYS A 87 -4.77 5.09 -1.98
C CYS A 87 -4.79 4.07 -0.83
N CYS A 88 -5.97 3.57 -0.46
CA CYS A 88 -6.10 2.55 0.57
C CYS A 88 -5.55 1.19 0.16
N ALA A 89 -5.77 0.76 -1.08
CA ALA A 89 -5.17 -0.47 -1.60
C ALA A 89 -3.63 -0.38 -1.60
N PHE A 90 -3.07 0.81 -1.86
CA PHE A 90 -1.62 1.02 -1.77
C PHE A 90 -1.11 0.97 -0.32
N GLN A 91 -1.84 1.55 0.64
CA GLN A 91 -1.49 1.44 2.05
C GLN A 91 -1.52 -0.02 2.53
N GLU A 92 -2.55 -0.78 2.13
CA GLU A 92 -2.65 -2.22 2.42
C GLU A 92 -1.47 -3.00 1.81
N TYR A 93 -1.04 -2.65 0.61
CA TYR A 93 0.17 -3.20 0.00
C TYR A 93 1.41 -2.97 0.87
N LEU A 94 1.64 -1.73 1.33
CA LEU A 94 2.78 -1.41 2.20
C LEU A 94 2.74 -2.20 3.51
N GLU A 95 1.58 -2.30 4.17
CA GLU A 95 1.45 -3.05 5.43
C GLU A 95 1.62 -4.56 5.22
N CYS A 96 1.04 -5.12 4.15
CA CYS A 96 1.21 -6.53 3.79
C CYS A 96 2.68 -6.86 3.57
N SER A 97 3.40 -6.04 2.79
CA SER A 97 4.83 -6.24 2.53
C SER A 97 5.65 -6.11 3.81
N HIS A 98 5.38 -5.10 4.63
CA HIS A 98 6.03 -4.93 5.94
C HIS A 98 5.84 -6.16 6.83
N HIS A 99 4.60 -6.62 7.03
CA HIS A 99 4.33 -7.79 7.87
C HIS A 99 4.94 -9.08 7.32
N THR A 100 4.93 -9.26 6.00
CA THR A 100 5.52 -10.44 5.34
C THR A 100 7.03 -10.46 5.53
N VAL A 101 7.70 -9.34 5.28
CA VAL A 101 9.15 -9.22 5.47
C VAL A 101 9.50 -9.30 6.96
N ARG A 102 8.70 -8.74 7.87
CA ARG A 102 8.94 -8.84 9.33
C ARG A 102 9.03 -10.29 9.78
N ARG A 103 8.10 -11.13 9.30
CA ARG A 103 8.05 -12.56 9.64
C ARG A 103 9.27 -13.33 9.12
N GLN A 104 9.83 -12.91 7.99
CA GLN A 104 10.94 -13.63 7.34
C GLN A 104 12.34 -13.09 7.64
N CYS A 105 12.44 -11.77 7.84
CA CYS A 105 13.70 -11.02 7.83
C CYS A 105 13.88 -10.11 9.06
N GLY A 106 12.92 -10.08 9.98
CA GLY A 106 12.96 -9.25 11.18
C GLY A 106 12.47 -7.81 10.97
N ASP A 107 12.37 -7.08 12.07
CA ASP A 107 11.80 -5.72 12.14
C ASP A 107 12.57 -4.70 11.30
N ASP A 108 13.90 -4.75 11.35
CA ASP A 108 14.76 -3.77 10.66
C ASP A 108 14.55 -3.82 9.13
N THR A 109 14.65 -5.02 8.56
CA THR A 109 14.40 -5.25 7.12
C THR A 109 12.96 -4.92 6.73
N ALA A 110 11.99 -5.17 7.62
CA ALA A 110 10.59 -4.85 7.36
C ALA A 110 10.36 -3.34 7.26
N ARG A 111 10.90 -2.58 8.22
CA ARG A 111 10.86 -1.12 8.21
C ARG A 111 11.52 -0.56 6.95
N PHE A 112 12.74 -1.01 6.65
CA PHE A 112 13.43 -0.61 5.42
C PHE A 112 12.61 -0.92 4.17
N THR A 113 12.01 -2.12 4.08
CA THR A 113 11.19 -2.50 2.92
C THR A 113 9.97 -1.57 2.78
N LYS A 114 9.29 -1.26 3.87
CA LYS A 114 8.14 -0.35 3.86
C LYS A 114 8.53 1.03 3.38
N GLU A 115 9.61 1.58 3.92
CA GLU A 115 10.16 2.89 3.55
C GLU A 115 10.63 2.92 2.09
N PHE A 116 11.28 1.85 1.62
CA PHE A 116 11.69 1.69 0.23
C PHE A 116 10.49 1.74 -0.72
N LEU A 117 9.45 0.95 -0.44
CA LEU A 117 8.23 0.90 -1.26
C LEU A 117 7.44 2.21 -1.23
N ASP A 118 7.34 2.85 -0.06
CA ASP A 118 6.71 4.15 0.10
C ASP A 118 7.48 5.24 -0.67
N ARG A 119 8.80 5.29 -0.53
CA ARG A 119 9.67 6.23 -1.22
C ARG A 119 9.51 6.16 -2.74
N MET A 120 9.42 4.95 -3.29
CA MET A 120 9.23 4.71 -4.72
C MET A 120 7.93 5.31 -5.28
N SER A 121 6.92 5.52 -4.44
CA SER A 121 5.60 6.08 -4.83
C SER A 121 5.30 7.43 -4.18
N SER A 122 6.19 7.95 -3.33
CA SER A 122 5.97 9.12 -2.48
C SER A 122 5.47 10.37 -3.21
N SER A 123 6.03 10.69 -4.39
CA SER A 123 5.60 11.85 -5.18
C SER A 123 4.18 11.70 -5.72
N LEU A 124 3.82 10.50 -6.18
CA LEU A 124 2.47 10.17 -6.63
C LEU A 124 1.48 10.21 -5.46
N LEU A 125 1.82 9.57 -4.33
CA LEU A 125 0.97 9.52 -3.15
C LEU A 125 0.79 10.90 -2.52
N LYS A 126 1.84 11.72 -2.43
CA LYS A 126 1.73 13.08 -1.90
C LYS A 126 0.80 13.93 -2.75
N ALA A 127 0.83 13.76 -4.07
CA ALA A 127 -0.03 14.51 -4.99
C ALA A 127 -1.51 14.12 -4.89
N HIS A 128 -1.82 12.86 -4.58
CA HIS A 128 -3.19 12.32 -4.73
C HIS A 128 -3.80 11.67 -3.49
N CYS A 129 -2.97 11.24 -2.54
CA CYS A 129 -3.39 10.47 -1.37
C CYS A 129 -3.23 11.21 -0.03
N ALA A 130 -2.65 12.42 -0.03
CA ALA A 130 -2.51 13.23 1.18
C ALA A 130 -3.82 13.43 1.99
N PRO A 131 -5.01 13.54 1.37
CA PRO A 131 -6.28 13.66 2.12
C PRO A 131 -6.79 12.34 2.73
N TYR A 132 -6.21 11.18 2.37
CA TYR A 132 -6.73 9.86 2.72
C TYR A 132 -5.78 9.13 3.67
N THR A 133 -5.72 9.59 4.92
CA THR A 133 -4.85 9.00 5.96
C THR A 133 -5.52 7.85 6.72
N GLU A 134 -6.86 7.79 6.71
CA GLU A 134 -7.64 6.75 7.39
C GLU A 134 -8.32 5.83 6.38
N CYS A 135 -7.64 4.72 6.11
CA CYS A 135 -8.15 3.63 5.33
C CYS A 135 -8.77 2.59 6.25
N THR A 136 -10.03 2.80 6.61
CA THR A 136 -10.83 1.71 7.18
C THR A 136 -10.95 0.61 6.14
N ALA A 137 -10.78 -0.65 6.54
CA ALA A 137 -10.85 -1.80 5.65
C ALA A 137 -12.25 -1.91 5.02
N ALA A 138 -12.47 -1.22 3.89
CA ALA A 138 -13.75 -1.22 3.18
C ALA A 138 -13.97 -2.48 2.33
N TYR A 139 -13.06 -3.47 2.42
CA TYR A 139 -13.18 -4.75 1.73
C TYR A 139 -12.94 -5.92 2.70
N SER A 140 -13.71 -5.97 3.77
CA SER A 140 -14.10 -7.26 4.34
C SER A 140 -15.56 -7.48 4.00
N GLY A 141 -15.81 -8.18 2.90
CA GLY A 141 -17.10 -8.80 2.62
C GLY A 141 -17.39 -9.96 3.58
N THR A 142 -17.18 -9.75 4.87
CA THR A 142 -17.71 -10.59 5.93
C THR A 142 -18.99 -9.93 6.39
N SER A 143 -20.11 -10.45 5.90
CA SER A 143 -21.41 -10.29 6.52
C SER A 143 -21.24 -10.57 8.01
N ILE A 144 -21.24 -9.53 8.84
CA ILE A 144 -21.37 -9.71 10.29
C ILE A 144 -22.76 -10.32 10.49
N PRO A 145 -22.91 -11.55 11.01
CA PRO A 145 -24.23 -11.97 11.43
C PRO A 145 -24.64 -11.03 12.56
N ASN A 146 -25.78 -10.36 12.39
CA ASN A 146 -26.41 -9.61 13.47
C ASN A 146 -26.53 -10.51 14.70
N LEU A 147 -25.66 -10.33 15.69
CA LEU A 147 -25.80 -10.98 16.99
C LEU A 147 -26.72 -10.13 17.89
N SER A 148 -27.87 -9.73 17.35
CA SER A 148 -28.94 -9.09 18.11
C SER A 148 -29.90 -10.18 18.59
N ALA A 149 -29.55 -10.86 19.69
CA ALA A 149 -30.45 -11.49 20.66
C ALA A 149 -29.71 -12.59 21.45
N VAL A 150 -28.76 -12.20 22.29
CA VAL A 150 -28.49 -12.99 23.51
C VAL A 150 -28.54 -12.02 24.68
N MET A 151 -29.76 -11.79 25.16
CA MET A 151 -29.97 -11.22 26.48
C MET A 151 -29.23 -12.11 27.49
N PRO A 152 -28.40 -11.57 28.40
CA PRO A 152 -27.73 -12.39 29.38
C PRO A 152 -28.78 -12.93 30.36
N MET A 153 -29.10 -14.23 30.24
CA MET A 153 -29.91 -15.00 31.20
C MET A 153 -29.36 -14.93 32.64
N THR A 154 -28.16 -14.38 32.82
CA THR A 154 -27.53 -14.14 34.12
C THR A 154 -28.23 -13.05 34.93
N LEU A 155 -28.85 -12.04 34.31
CA LEU A 155 -29.58 -10.99 35.04
C LEU A 155 -30.95 -11.46 35.58
N ILE A 156 -31.60 -12.41 34.90
CA ILE A 156 -32.89 -12.98 35.34
C ILE A 156 -32.69 -13.88 36.56
N LEU A 157 -31.58 -14.61 36.63
CA LEU A 157 -31.25 -15.47 37.77
C LEU A 157 -30.89 -14.66 39.03
N LEU A 158 -30.24 -13.49 38.87
CA LEU A 158 -29.89 -12.62 40.00
C LEU A 158 -31.12 -11.93 40.62
N MET A 159 -32.13 -11.58 39.81
CA MET A 159 -33.38 -10.98 40.31
C MET A 159 -34.25 -11.96 41.12
N ARG A 160 -34.11 -13.27 40.89
CA ARG A 160 -34.82 -14.30 41.68
C ARG A 160 -34.14 -14.67 42.99
N TYR A 161 -32.92 -14.19 43.24
CA TYR A 161 -32.17 -14.47 44.47
C TYR A 161 -32.34 -13.38 45.54
N PHE A 162 -32.93 -12.23 45.19
CA PHE A 162 -33.11 -11.06 46.07
C PHE A 162 -34.59 -10.67 46.29
N THR A 163 -35.53 -11.58 46.06
CA THR A 163 -36.92 -11.47 46.55
C THR A 163 -37.30 -12.76 47.26
#